data_AF-A0A6I6SRX3-F1
#
_entry.id   AF-A0A6I6SRX3-F1
#
_cell.length_a   1.000
_cell.length_b   1.000
_cell.length_c   1.000
_cell.angle_alpha   90.00
_cell.angle_beta   90.00
_cell.angle_gamma   90.00
#
_symmetry.space_group_name_H-M   'P 1'
#
loop_
_entity.id
_entity.type
_entity.pdbx_description
1 polymer ?
#
loop_
_entity_poly.entity_id
_entity_poly.type
_entity_poly.pdbx_seq_one_letter_code
_entity_poly.pdbx_strand_id
1 'polypeptide(L)' 'MPDSLDKELDASVCPTVPPTGAAVQPHGCLIAFDNNWQGVCLASSNLPRFFGLSPPRRLAVRPNRCWAPIP' A
#
# COMPACT_ATOMS: atom_id res chain seq x y z
N MET A 1 8.44 23.89 40.98
CA MET A 1 8.63 22.70 40.14
C MET A 1 7.49 22.66 39.13
N PRO A 2 7.58 23.38 38.00
CA PRO A 2 6.56 23.34 36.95
C PRO A 2 6.96 22.33 35.88
N ASP A 3 7.05 21.04 36.21
CA ASP A 3 7.72 20.09 35.30
C ASP A 3 6.93 18.81 35.00
N SER A 4 5.64 18.73 35.39
CA SER A 4 4.87 17.48 35.24
C SER A 4 3.65 17.57 34.32
N LEU A 5 3.07 18.75 34.11
CA LEU A 5 1.81 18.87 33.34
C LEU A 5 2.03 19.07 31.84
N ASP A 6 3.15 19.68 31.41
CA ASP A 6 3.44 19.87 29.98
C ASP A 6 3.76 18.55 29.25
N LYS A 7 4.16 17.51 29.99
CA LYS A 7 4.51 16.20 29.42
C LYS A 7 3.31 15.28 29.16
N GLU A 8 2.20 15.49 29.88
CA GLU A 8 0.97 14.71 29.72
C GLU A 8 0.09 15.23 28.58
N LEU A 9 0.22 16.52 28.22
CA LEU A 9 -0.56 17.14 27.16
C LEU A 9 -0.21 16.60 25.77
N ASP A 10 1.05 16.18 25.57
CA ASP A 10 1.56 15.65 24.30
C ASP A 10 1.09 14.21 24.03
N ALA A 11 0.68 13.47 25.06
CA ALA A 11 0.19 12.09 24.95
C ALA A 11 -1.28 11.99 24.48
N SER A 12 -2.03 13.10 24.51
CA SER A 12 -3.46 13.13 24.14
C SER A 12 -3.70 13.48 22.67
N VAL A 13 -2.66 13.76 21.89
CA VAL A 13 -2.81 14.19 20.50
C VAL A 13 -3.00 12.96 19.61
N CYS A 14 -4.23 12.46 19.57
CA CYS A 14 -4.66 11.57 18.50
C CYS A 14 -4.56 12.34 17.17
N PRO A 15 -3.80 11.87 16.17
CA PRO A 15 -3.68 12.57 14.91
C PRO A 15 -5.07 12.69 14.26
N THR A 16 -5.46 13.92 13.95
CA THR A 16 -6.77 14.24 13.34
C THR A 16 -6.88 13.67 11.92
N VAL A 17 -5.75 13.39 11.29
CA VAL A 17 -5.66 12.79 9.96
C VAL A 17 -4.98 11.43 10.09
N PRO A 18 -5.56 10.35 9.58
CA PRO A 18 -4.91 9.06 9.60
C PRO A 18 -3.57 9.15 8.84
N PRO A 19 -2.49 8.55 9.36
CA PRO A 19 -1.22 8.54 8.65
C PRO A 19 -1.42 7.84 7.31
N THR A 20 -1.36 8.59 6.21
CA THR A 20 -1.28 8.05 4.86
C THR A 20 0.14 7.56 4.62
N GLY A 21 0.50 6.47 5.30
CA GLY A 21 1.77 5.80 5.06
C GLY A 21 1.81 5.28 3.62
N ALA A 22 2.86 5.63 2.88
CA ALA A 22 3.08 5.12 1.52
C ALA A 22 3.54 3.64 1.52
N ALA A 23 3.55 2.98 2.68
CA ALA A 23 4.00 1.62 2.87
C ALA A 23 2.85 0.70 3.26
N VAL A 24 2.84 -0.50 2.70
CA VAL A 24 1.89 -1.56 3.04
C VAL A 24 2.54 -2.58 3.96
N GLN A 25 1.74 -3.25 4.79
CA GLN A 25 2.24 -4.33 5.62
C GLN A 25 2.80 -5.47 4.74
N PRO A 26 3.92 -6.11 5.12
CA PRO A 26 4.68 -6.96 4.19
C PRO A 26 4.09 -8.36 3.97
N HIS A 27 3.10 -8.75 4.78
CA HIS A 27 2.46 -10.07 4.73
C HIS A 27 1.50 -10.23 3.54
N GLY A 28 1.16 -9.13 2.87
CA GLY A 28 0.41 -9.12 1.62
C GLY A 28 1.01 -8.12 0.63
N CYS A 29 0.42 -8.05 -0.56
CA CYS A 29 0.76 -7.05 -1.57
C CYS A 29 -0.49 -6.23 -1.95
N LEU A 30 -0.28 -5.00 -2.40
CA LEU A 30 -1.35 -4.10 -2.83
C LEU A 30 -1.22 -3.80 -4.31
N ILE A 31 -2.35 -3.82 -5.01
CA ILE A 31 -2.47 -3.48 -6.43
C ILE A 31 -3.68 -2.56 -6.56
N ALA A 32 -3.46 -1.36 -7.06
CA ALA A 32 -4.52 -0.40 -7.33
C ALA A 32 -4.80 -0.38 -8.84
N PHE A 33 -6.08 -0.42 -9.19
CA PHE A 33 -6.54 -0.36 -10.58
C PHE A 33 -7.16 1.01 -10.90
N ASP A 34 -7.28 1.32 -12.18
CA ASP A 34 -8.10 2.45 -12.61
C ASP A 34 -9.60 2.19 -12.31
N ASN A 35 -10.41 3.25 -12.36
CA ASN A 35 -11.86 3.18 -12.07
C ASN A 35 -12.62 2.19 -12.97
N ASN A 36 -12.07 1.90 -14.15
CA ASN A 36 -12.69 1.01 -15.15
C ASN A 36 -12.13 -0.41 -15.09
N TRP A 37 -11.24 -0.70 -14.12
CA TRP A 37 -10.56 -1.97 -13.96
C TRP A 37 -9.80 -2.42 -15.22
N GLN A 38 -9.30 -1.49 -16.04
CA GLN A 38 -8.62 -1.81 -17.30
C GLN A 38 -7.09 -1.84 -17.16
N GLY A 39 -6.53 -1.15 -16.17
CA GLY A 39 -5.10 -1.06 -15.95
C GLY A 39 -4.73 -1.03 -14.47
N VAL A 40 -3.49 -1.39 -14.18
CA VAL A 40 -2.87 -1.26 -12.86
C VAL A 40 -2.22 0.12 -12.76
N CYS A 41 -2.67 0.94 -11.82
CA CYS A 41 -2.10 2.27 -11.57
C CYS A 41 -0.90 2.20 -10.62
N LEU A 42 -0.98 1.34 -9.60
CA LEU A 42 0.05 1.19 -8.57
C LEU A 42 0.18 -0.27 -8.16
N ALA A 43 1.39 -0.68 -7.81
CA ALA A 43 1.67 -1.97 -7.20
C ALA A 43 2.71 -1.81 -6.09
N SER A 44 2.55 -2.55 -5.00
CA SER A 44 3.53 -2.59 -3.94
C SER A 44 4.84 -3.23 -4.41
N SER A 45 5.97 -2.77 -3.87
CA SER A 45 7.31 -3.26 -4.26
C SER A 45 7.54 -4.75 -3.96
N ASN A 46 6.77 -5.32 -3.03
CA ASN A 46 6.83 -6.74 -2.67
C ASN A 46 5.94 -7.65 -3.54
N LEU A 47 5.22 -7.12 -4.53
CA LEU A 47 4.44 -7.92 -5.49
C LEU A 47 5.20 -9.14 -6.07
N PRO A 48 6.50 -9.05 -6.43
CA PRO A 48 7.24 -10.19 -6.96
C PRO A 48 7.36 -11.37 -6.00
N ARG A 49 7.28 -11.15 -4.68
CA ARG A 49 7.36 -12.24 -3.69
C ARG A 49 6.14 -13.15 -3.71
N PHE A 50 4.99 -12.63 -4.10
CA PHE A 50 3.72 -13.36 -4.11
C PHE A 50 3.43 -13.99 -5.48
N PHE A 51 3.85 -13.33 -6.56
CA PHE A 51 3.49 -13.74 -7.92
C PHE A 51 4.67 -14.11 -8.81
N GLY A 52 5.92 -13.92 -8.36
CA GLY A 52 7.11 -14.15 -9.20
C GLY A 52 7.24 -13.16 -10.38
N LEU A 53 6.50 -12.05 -10.34
CA LEU A 53 6.41 -11.07 -11.42
C LEU A 53 7.17 -9.79 -11.06
N SER A 54 8.05 -9.30 -11.95
CA SER A 54 8.72 -8.00 -11.76
C SER A 54 7.76 -6.83 -12.02
N PRO A 55 7.80 -5.74 -11.21
CA PRO A 55 6.81 -4.66 -11.25
C PRO A 55 6.64 -3.93 -12.61
N PRO A 56 7.69 -3.68 -13.43
CA PRO A 56 7.53 -2.86 -14.62
C PRO A 56 6.84 -3.57 -15.79
N ARG A 57 6.62 -4.90 -15.74
CA ARG A 57 6.01 -5.64 -16.85
C ARG A 57 4.48 -5.53 -16.94
N ARG A 58 3.79 -5.00 -15.92
CA ARG A 58 2.32 -5.04 -15.87
C ARG A 58 1.60 -3.73 -15.52
N LEU A 59 2.30 -2.59 -15.44
CA LEU A 59 1.67 -1.26 -15.30
C LEU A 59 0.77 -0.86 -16.50
N ALA A 60 0.57 -1.72 -17.49
CA ALA A 60 -0.32 -1.49 -18.63
C ALA A 60 -1.13 -2.73 -19.06
N VAL A 61 -1.17 -3.80 -18.25
CA VAL A 61 -1.81 -5.06 -18.65
C VAL A 61 -3.18 -5.20 -17.98
N ARG A 62 -4.21 -5.47 -18.80
CA ARG A 62 -5.58 -5.74 -18.30
C ARG A 62 -5.56 -6.82 -17.21
N PRO A 63 -6.33 -6.67 -16.11
CA PRO A 63 -6.31 -7.61 -14.99
C PRO A 63 -6.48 -9.07 -15.43
N ASN A 64 -7.35 -9.35 -16.40
CA ASN A 64 -7.60 -10.71 -16.88
C ASN A 64 -6.37 -11.39 -17.53
N ARG A 65 -5.38 -10.63 -18.00
CA ARG A 65 -4.09 -11.17 -18.49
C ARG A 65 -3.02 -11.24 -17.40
N CYS A 66 -3.22 -10.56 -16.27
CA CYS A 66 -2.35 -10.60 -15.10
C CYS A 66 -2.45 -11.91 -14.32
N TRP A 67 -3.66 -12.47 -14.27
CA TRP A 67 -4.05 -13.53 -13.35
C TRP A 67 -4.50 -14.82 -14.03
N ALA A 68 -4.28 -14.95 -15.35
CA ALA A 68 -4.59 -16.20 -16.03
C ALA A 68 -3.81 -17.34 -15.36
N PRO A 69 -4.48 -18.48 -15.05
CA PRO A 69 -3.79 -19.64 -14.51
C PRO A 69 -2.67 -20.04 -15.47
N ILE A 70 -1.49 -20.28 -14.92
CA ILE A 70 -0.38 -20.87 -15.68
C ILE A 70 -0.84 -22.29 -16.05
N PRO A 71 -0.81 -22.70 -17.34
CA PRO A 71 -1.12 -24.06 -17.73
C PRO A 71 -0.15 -25.08 -17.10
#